data_AF-A0A942KGZ2-F1
#
_entry.id   AF-A0A942KGZ2-F1
#
_cell.length_a   1.000
_cell.length_b   1.000
_cell.length_c   1.000
_cell.angle_alpha   90.00
_cell.angle_beta   90.00
_cell.angle_gamma   90.00
#
_symmetry.space_group_name_H-M   'P 1'
#
loop_
_entity.id
_entity.type
_entity.pdbx_description
1 polymer ?
#
loop_
_entity_poly.entity_id
_entity_poly.type
_entity_poly.pdbx_seq_one_letter_code
_entity_poly.pdbx_strand_id
1 'polypeptide(L)'
;MNERSHPSKGLCCQHCGEVIHKEIDCIAHHITELTPVNVHDVTISLNPKNILLVHHRCHNQIHERFGYPSTQKVYIVYGPPLSGKTTFVKQSKGRKDIVLDLDELYKAITLLPAYDKPTEIAQNIFQLRDMLLDQIKTRTGKWSQAWIIGGYPNFVERERLAHQLGAELLFIEATQDDCLQRLCQDKDKLHVQREWQQYIQQWFLRFIPDPPPGLNLRQSAVNWTRDNRCTESAILRYHHWFWKKLKKEIK
;
A
#
# COMPACT_ATOMS: atom_id res chain seq x y z
N MET A 1 -17.59 6.83 -21.46
CA MET A 1 -16.93 8.13 -21.18
C MET A 1 -17.17 8.45 -19.73
N ASN A 2 -16.12 8.52 -18.92
CA ASN A 2 -16.22 8.80 -17.50
C ASN A 2 -16.34 10.31 -17.29
N GLU A 3 -17.40 10.80 -16.63
CA GLU A 3 -17.66 12.24 -16.42
C GLU A 3 -16.53 12.96 -15.65
N ARG A 4 -15.65 12.20 -14.99
CA ARG A 4 -14.55 12.71 -14.15
C ARG A 4 -13.17 12.68 -14.80
N SER A 5 -13.05 12.15 -16.01
CA SER A 5 -11.78 12.17 -16.76
C SER A 5 -11.79 13.27 -17.81
N HIS A 6 -10.74 14.08 -17.85
CA HIS A 6 -10.60 15.11 -18.88
C HIS A 6 -10.40 14.44 -20.25
N PRO A 7 -11.14 14.82 -21.29
CA PRO A 7 -11.19 14.11 -22.56
C PRO A 7 -9.83 14.00 -23.27
N SER A 8 -8.89 14.92 -22.99
CA SER A 8 -7.53 14.90 -23.55
C SER A 8 -6.39 14.61 -22.56
N LYS A 9 -6.64 14.69 -21.24
CA LYS A 9 -5.58 14.60 -20.20
C LYS A 9 -5.72 13.36 -19.30
N GLY A 10 -6.80 12.60 -19.42
CA GLY A 10 -7.09 11.48 -18.54
C GLY A 10 -7.63 11.95 -17.18
N LEU A 11 -7.47 11.11 -16.15
CA LEU A 11 -7.94 11.40 -14.80
C LEU A 11 -7.08 12.49 -14.15
N CYS A 12 -7.69 13.59 -13.72
CA CYS A 12 -7.01 14.70 -13.07
C CYS A 12 -7.37 14.77 -11.58
N CYS A 13 -6.38 15.10 -10.75
CA CYS A 13 -6.56 15.31 -9.33
C CYS A 13 -7.44 16.54 -9.08
N GLN A 14 -8.53 16.37 -8.34
CA GLN A 14 -9.48 17.43 -8.04
C GLN A 14 -8.97 18.45 -6.99
N HIS A 15 -7.76 18.24 -6.45
CA HIS A 15 -7.10 19.16 -5.53
C HIS A 15 -6.06 20.05 -6.22
N CYS A 16 -5.11 19.46 -6.95
CA CYS A 16 -4.02 20.21 -7.60
C CYS A 16 -4.20 20.42 -9.11
N GLY A 17 -5.18 19.75 -9.74
CA GLY A 17 -5.44 19.83 -11.19
C GLY A 17 -4.47 19.05 -12.08
N GLU A 18 -3.40 18.46 -11.52
CA GLU A 18 -2.44 17.64 -12.27
C GLU A 18 -3.01 16.24 -12.60
N VAL A 19 -2.46 15.61 -13.64
CA VAL A 19 -2.87 14.27 -14.09
C VAL A 19 -2.45 13.21 -13.06
N ILE A 20 -3.34 12.25 -12.80
CA ILE A 20 -3.04 11.05 -12.02
C ILE A 20 -2.54 9.97 -12.99
N HIS A 21 -1.22 9.79 -13.05
CA HIS A 21 -0.60 8.90 -14.03
C HIS A 21 -0.79 7.41 -13.72
N LYS A 22 -0.92 7.06 -12.43
CA LYS A 22 -0.99 5.67 -11.97
C LYS A 22 -2.24 5.45 -11.14
N GLU A 23 -2.96 4.35 -11.40
CA GLU A 23 -4.18 4.00 -10.65
C GLU A 23 -3.94 3.89 -9.14
N ILE A 24 -2.76 3.41 -8.73
CA ILE A 24 -2.36 3.29 -7.33
C ILE A 24 -2.21 4.62 -6.59
N ASP A 25 -1.99 5.71 -7.33
CA ASP A 25 -1.88 7.06 -6.76
C ASP A 25 -3.26 7.74 -6.67
N CYS A 26 -4.32 7.15 -7.25
CA CYS A 26 -5.67 7.69 -7.18
C CYS A 26 -6.37 7.28 -5.89
N ILE A 27 -6.70 8.26 -5.05
CA ILE A 27 -7.45 8.09 -3.80
C ILE A 27 -8.77 8.85 -3.85
N ALA A 28 -9.82 8.19 -3.39
CA ALA A 28 -11.10 8.80 -3.08
C ALA A 28 -11.05 9.49 -1.70
N HIS A 29 -11.13 10.81 -1.68
CA HIS A 29 -11.29 11.64 -0.49
C HIS A 29 -12.76 11.99 -0.28
N HIS A 30 -13.30 11.73 0.92
CA HIS A 30 -14.66 12.17 1.26
C HIS A 30 -14.65 13.63 1.71
N ILE A 31 -15.46 14.49 1.07
CA ILE A 31 -15.58 15.92 1.43
C ILE A 31 -16.18 16.05 2.83
N THR A 32 -17.29 15.34 3.06
CA THR A 32 -17.85 15.07 4.39
C THR A 32 -17.32 13.73 4.85
N GLU A 33 -16.45 13.74 5.85
CA GLU A 33 -15.79 12.53 6.35
C GLU A 33 -16.77 11.49 6.89
N LEU A 34 -16.40 10.22 6.68
CA LEU A 34 -17.13 9.11 7.27
C LEU A 34 -16.72 8.92 8.72
N THR A 35 -17.72 8.80 9.58
CA THR A 35 -17.65 8.58 11.01
C THR A 35 -18.47 7.34 11.36
N PRO A 36 -18.26 6.72 12.53
CA PRO A 36 -19.10 5.60 12.98
C PRO A 36 -20.60 5.94 13.00
N VAL A 37 -20.95 7.22 13.13
CA VAL A 37 -22.33 7.70 13.17
C VAL A 37 -22.95 7.80 11.77
N ASN A 38 -22.18 8.28 10.77
CA ASN A 38 -22.72 8.56 9.43
C ASN A 38 -22.35 7.51 8.37
N VAL A 39 -21.48 6.54 8.67
CA VAL A 39 -20.99 5.54 7.69
C VAL A 39 -22.12 4.71 7.07
N HIS A 40 -23.20 4.49 7.83
CA HIS A 40 -24.38 3.74 7.38
C HIS A 40 -25.35 4.56 6.52
N ASP A 41 -25.20 5.88 6.47
CA ASP A 41 -26.00 6.74 5.61
C ASP A 41 -25.46 6.68 4.17
N VAL A 42 -26.15 5.93 3.33
CA VAL A 42 -25.81 5.75 1.90
C VAL A 42 -25.79 7.06 1.11
N THR A 43 -26.50 8.09 1.58
CA THR A 43 -26.53 9.43 0.95
C THR A 43 -25.25 10.23 1.24
N ILE A 44 -24.43 9.75 2.17
CA ILE A 44 -23.11 10.30 2.52
C ILE A 44 -22.00 9.34 2.06
N SER A 45 -22.10 8.05 2.39
CA SER A 45 -21.05 7.05 2.15
C SER A 45 -20.92 6.57 0.72
N LEU A 46 -22.02 6.52 -0.04
CA LEU A 46 -22.02 6.10 -1.44
C LEU A 46 -22.30 7.25 -2.41
N ASN A 47 -22.38 8.48 -1.91
CA ASN A 47 -22.70 9.65 -2.72
C ASN A 47 -21.48 10.10 -3.52
N PRO A 48 -21.51 9.99 -4.87
CA PRO A 48 -20.36 10.38 -5.69
C PRO A 48 -19.99 11.85 -5.53
N LYS A 49 -20.97 12.74 -5.27
CA LYS A 49 -20.71 14.18 -5.07
C LYS A 49 -19.93 14.46 -3.78
N ASN A 50 -19.95 13.52 -2.84
CA ASN A 50 -19.16 13.58 -1.62
C ASN A 50 -17.73 13.06 -1.81
N ILE A 51 -17.33 12.65 -3.02
CA ILE A 51 -16.03 12.02 -3.29
C ILE A 51 -15.21 12.86 -4.26
N LEU A 52 -14.00 13.25 -3.84
CA LEU A 52 -12.95 13.81 -4.67
C LEU A 52 -11.93 12.72 -5.03
N LEU A 53 -11.51 12.65 -6.28
CA LEU A 53 -10.38 11.83 -6.72
C LEU A 53 -9.11 12.68 -6.72
N VAL A 54 -8.14 12.29 -5.90
CA VAL A 54 -6.91 13.06 -5.64
C VAL A 54 -5.69 12.15 -5.58
N HIS A 55 -4.49 12.71 -5.78
CA HIS A 55 -3.23 11.99 -5.53
C HIS A 55 -3.10 11.59 -4.05
N HIS A 56 -2.27 10.59 -3.73
CA HIS A 56 -2.00 10.21 -2.34
C HIS A 56 -1.43 11.37 -1.52
N ARG A 57 -0.50 12.14 -2.11
CA ARG A 57 0.06 13.35 -1.49
C ARG A 57 -1.00 14.41 -1.23
N CYS A 58 -1.96 14.58 -2.16
CA CYS A 58 -2.99 15.60 -2.06
C CYS A 58 -4.05 15.22 -1.03
N HIS A 59 -4.42 13.94 -0.95
CA HIS A 59 -5.26 13.43 0.11
C HIS A 59 -4.66 13.78 1.49
N ASN A 60 -3.36 13.55 1.68
CA ASN A 60 -2.68 13.86 2.93
C ASN A 60 -2.69 15.36 3.26
N GLN A 61 -2.44 16.22 2.26
CA GLN A 61 -2.48 17.69 2.43
C GLN A 61 -3.86 18.19 2.87
N ILE A 62 -4.93 17.60 2.32
CA ILE A 62 -6.29 17.95 2.71
C ILE A 62 -6.52 17.64 4.19
N HIS A 63 -6.16 16.42 4.64
CA HIS A 63 -6.30 16.00 6.04
C HIS A 63 -5.43 16.82 7.01
N GLU A 64 -4.21 17.16 6.64
CA GLU A 64 -3.33 18.00 7.48
C GLU A 64 -3.88 19.43 7.64
N ARG A 65 -4.52 19.99 6.60
CA ARG A 65 -5.04 21.38 6.61
C ARG A 65 -6.26 21.55 7.49
N PHE A 66 -7.18 20.58 7.50
CA PHE A 66 -8.45 20.70 8.22
C PHE A 66 -8.40 20.19 9.67
N GLY A 67 -7.24 19.72 10.14
CA GLY A 67 -6.96 19.52 11.56
C GLY A 67 -7.69 18.35 12.24
N TYR A 68 -8.46 17.56 11.49
CA TYR A 68 -9.05 16.33 12.00
C TYR A 68 -7.94 15.30 12.22
N PRO A 69 -7.84 14.69 13.42
CA PRO A 69 -6.91 13.59 13.63
C PRO A 69 -7.32 12.42 12.73
N SER A 70 -6.62 12.24 11.61
CA SER A 70 -6.83 11.09 10.75
C SER A 70 -6.59 9.83 11.56
N THR A 71 -7.47 8.84 11.45
CA THR A 71 -7.20 7.51 11.98
C THR A 71 -5.88 7.00 11.40
N GLN A 72 -5.04 6.43 12.26
CA GLN A 72 -3.74 5.92 11.87
C GLN A 72 -3.87 4.80 10.85
N LYS A 73 -3.48 5.10 9.59
CA LYS A 73 -3.58 4.15 8.47
C LYS A 73 -2.27 3.44 8.24
N VAL A 74 -2.35 2.17 7.84
CA VAL A 74 -1.19 1.34 7.54
C VAL A 74 -1.28 0.86 6.11
N TYR A 75 -0.18 0.98 5.38
CA TYR A 75 -0.04 0.55 4.00
C TYR A 75 1.11 -0.44 3.88
N ILE A 76 0.88 -1.56 3.23
CA ILE A 76 1.94 -2.47 2.81
C ILE A 76 2.16 -2.26 1.31
N VAL A 77 3.28 -1.65 0.97
CA VAL A 77 3.70 -1.39 -0.41
C VAL A 77 4.58 -2.55 -0.87
N TYR A 78 4.08 -3.33 -1.83
CA TYR A 78 4.74 -4.55 -2.29
C TYR A 78 4.88 -4.60 -3.81
N GLY A 79 5.81 -5.43 -4.28
CA GLY A 79 6.17 -5.54 -5.69
C GLY A 79 7.63 -5.96 -5.88
N PRO A 80 8.05 -6.24 -7.13
CA PRO A 80 9.39 -6.73 -7.41
C PRO A 80 10.48 -5.74 -7.00
N PRO A 81 11.71 -6.19 -6.72
CA PRO A 81 12.86 -5.28 -6.67
C PRO A 81 12.89 -4.39 -7.92
N LEU A 82 13.31 -3.13 -7.78
CA LEU A 82 13.37 -2.14 -8.88
C LEU A 82 12.01 -1.73 -9.48
N SER A 83 10.87 -2.11 -8.88
CA SER A 83 9.55 -1.66 -9.35
C SER A 83 9.24 -0.17 -9.07
N GLY A 84 9.99 0.47 -8.16
CA GLY A 84 9.80 1.88 -7.78
C GLY A 84 9.03 2.09 -6.47
N LYS A 85 8.93 1.08 -5.60
CA LYS A 85 8.24 1.16 -4.29
C LYS A 85 8.71 2.33 -3.43
N THR A 86 10.01 2.42 -3.19
CA THR A 86 10.59 3.49 -2.35
C THR A 86 10.37 4.88 -2.96
N THR A 87 10.42 5.00 -4.30
CA THR A 87 10.11 6.26 -5.00
C THR A 87 8.66 6.67 -4.78
N PHE A 88 7.72 5.73 -4.93
CA PHE A 88 6.30 5.98 -4.68
C PHE A 88 6.06 6.45 -3.24
N VAL A 89 6.60 5.73 -2.24
CA VAL A 89 6.44 6.12 -0.84
C VAL A 89 7.07 7.49 -0.55
N LYS A 90 8.25 7.79 -1.09
CA LYS A 90 8.88 9.12 -0.93
C LYS A 90 8.03 10.27 -1.47
N GLN A 91 7.28 10.03 -2.54
CA GLN A 91 6.38 11.02 -3.16
C GLN A 91 5.04 11.15 -2.41
N SER A 92 4.60 10.09 -1.76
CA SER A 92 3.29 10.03 -1.08
C SER A 92 3.35 10.37 0.41
N LYS A 93 4.42 10.02 1.10
CA LYS A 93 4.52 10.10 2.57
C LYS A 93 4.54 11.55 3.09
N GLY A 94 3.81 11.77 4.18
CA GLY A 94 3.78 13.02 4.93
C GLY A 94 4.93 13.16 5.94
N ARG A 95 5.00 14.31 6.61
CA ARG A 95 6.07 14.60 7.59
C ARG A 95 5.97 13.72 8.85
N LYS A 96 4.75 13.34 9.24
CA LYS A 96 4.45 12.57 10.45
C LYS A 96 4.28 11.07 10.19
N ASP A 97 4.68 10.60 9.01
CA ASP A 97 4.51 9.21 8.62
C ASP A 97 5.70 8.35 9.06
N ILE A 98 5.43 7.10 9.40
CA ILE A 98 6.44 6.06 9.58
C ILE A 98 6.71 5.41 8.23
N VAL A 99 7.98 5.23 7.87
CA VAL A 99 8.39 4.40 6.73
C VAL A 99 9.26 3.28 7.26
N LEU A 100 8.77 2.05 7.16
CA LEU A 100 9.52 0.84 7.45
C LEU A 100 10.01 0.23 6.14
N ASP A 101 11.28 0.46 5.83
CA ASP A 101 12.02 -0.12 4.71
C ASP A 101 13.29 -0.75 5.28
N LEU A 102 13.48 -2.06 5.07
CA LEU A 102 14.65 -2.76 5.59
C LEU A 102 15.95 -2.19 5.01
N ASP A 103 15.96 -1.79 3.74
CA ASP A 103 17.16 -1.25 3.09
C ASP A 103 17.59 0.06 3.76
N GLU A 104 16.62 0.92 4.09
CA GLU A 104 16.86 2.19 4.78
C GLU A 104 17.17 1.98 6.27
N LEU A 105 16.58 0.96 6.91
CA LEU A 105 16.88 0.62 8.30
C LEU A 105 18.33 0.13 8.44
N TYR A 106 18.81 -0.72 7.52
CA TYR A 106 20.23 -1.11 7.49
C TYR A 106 21.14 0.11 7.41
N LYS A 107 20.92 0.99 6.43
CA LYS A 107 21.70 2.23 6.27
C LYS A 107 21.69 3.10 7.52
N ALA A 108 20.52 3.25 8.16
CA ALA A 108 20.37 4.10 9.34
C ALA A 108 21.17 3.57 10.54
N ILE A 109 21.27 2.24 10.69
CA ILE A 109 21.94 1.61 11.83
C ILE A 109 23.44 1.45 11.59
N THR A 110 23.87 1.17 10.35
CA THR A 110 25.28 0.86 10.05
C THR A 110 26.05 2.04 9.49
N LEU A 111 25.37 3.05 8.93
CA LEU A 111 25.97 4.12 8.12
C LEU A 111 26.77 3.61 6.91
N LEU A 112 26.60 2.34 6.53
CA LEU A 112 27.28 1.75 5.39
C LEU A 112 26.64 2.19 4.06
N PRO A 113 27.37 2.06 2.94
CA PRO A 113 26.82 2.29 1.62
C PRO A 113 25.54 1.48 1.37
N ALA A 114 24.73 1.95 0.43
CA ALA A 114 23.55 1.21 0.03
C ALA A 114 23.91 -0.22 -0.41
N TYR A 115 23.10 -1.18 0.02
CA TYR A 115 23.24 -2.61 -0.33
C TYR A 115 24.39 -3.36 0.35
N ASP A 116 25.19 -2.67 1.17
CA ASP A 116 26.10 -3.31 2.11
C ASP A 116 25.33 -3.71 3.39
N LYS A 117 25.11 -5.01 3.55
CA LYS A 117 24.28 -5.58 4.62
C LYS A 117 25.01 -6.73 5.31
N PRO A 118 25.87 -6.44 6.31
CA PRO A 118 26.57 -7.47 7.05
C PRO A 118 25.58 -8.46 7.68
N THR A 119 25.83 -9.75 7.47
CA THR A 119 24.92 -10.81 7.93
C THR A 119 24.94 -10.97 9.45
N GLU A 120 26.03 -10.57 10.08
CA GLU A 120 26.31 -10.64 11.51
C GLU A 120 25.32 -9.79 12.33
N ILE A 121 24.83 -8.68 11.77
CA ILE A 121 23.88 -7.78 12.44
C ILE A 121 22.42 -8.05 12.06
N ALA A 122 22.16 -9.03 11.18
CA ALA A 122 20.83 -9.22 10.61
C ALA A 122 19.76 -9.46 11.67
N GLN A 123 20.12 -10.19 12.74
CA GLN A 123 19.21 -10.42 13.87
C GLN A 123 18.84 -9.13 14.59
N ASN A 124 19.78 -8.21 14.80
CA ASN A 124 19.51 -6.91 15.42
C ASN A 124 18.54 -6.09 14.55
N ILE A 125 18.76 -6.05 13.24
CA ILE A 125 17.90 -5.33 12.31
C ILE A 125 16.48 -5.93 12.29
N PHE A 126 16.35 -7.26 12.31
CA PHE A 126 15.05 -7.91 12.36
C PHE A 126 14.30 -7.64 13.66
N GLN A 127 14.99 -7.61 14.81
CA GLN A 127 14.36 -7.24 16.09
C GLN A 127 13.88 -5.79 16.09
N LEU A 128 14.64 -4.86 15.50
CA LEU A 128 14.20 -3.47 15.34
C LEU A 128 12.99 -3.35 14.41
N ARG A 129 12.99 -4.08 13.29
CA ARG A 129 11.83 -4.18 12.39
C ARG A 129 10.60 -4.67 13.15
N ASP A 130 10.74 -5.77 13.91
CA ASP A 130 9.63 -6.41 14.60
C ASP A 130 9.06 -5.50 15.70
N MET A 131 9.93 -4.80 16.43
CA MET A 131 9.51 -3.77 17.39
C MET A 131 8.72 -2.63 16.71
N LEU A 132 9.18 -2.15 15.55
CA LEU A 132 8.47 -1.10 14.84
C LEU A 132 7.12 -1.61 14.27
N LEU A 133 7.07 -2.85 13.80
CA LEU A 133 5.81 -3.48 13.39
C LEU A 133 4.83 -3.61 14.56
N ASP A 134 5.30 -3.96 15.76
CA ASP A 134 4.47 -4.01 16.96
C ASP A 134 3.96 -2.62 17.38
N GLN A 135 4.80 -1.59 17.29
CA GLN A 135 4.37 -0.20 17.52
C GLN A 135 3.33 0.27 16.50
N ILE A 136 3.52 -0.08 15.21
CA ILE A 136 2.55 0.19 14.16
C ILE A 136 1.24 -0.54 14.49
N LYS A 137 1.30 -1.84 14.79
CA LYS A 137 0.13 -2.67 15.15
C LYS A 137 -0.66 -2.10 16.33
N THR A 138 0.04 -1.70 17.38
CA THR A 138 -0.53 -1.15 18.62
C THR A 138 -0.87 0.33 18.55
N ARG A 139 -0.65 0.98 17.40
CA ARG A 139 -0.96 2.41 17.21
C ARG A 139 -0.20 3.30 18.20
N THR A 140 1.01 2.90 18.54
CA THR A 140 1.88 3.60 19.49
C THR A 140 2.44 4.89 18.85
N GLY A 141 2.26 6.02 19.52
CA GLY A 141 2.73 7.34 19.07
C GLY A 141 1.69 8.13 18.27
N LYS A 142 2.08 9.32 17.79
CA LYS A 142 1.20 10.26 17.08
C LYS A 142 1.57 10.41 15.59
N TRP A 143 1.84 9.30 14.93
CA TRP A 143 2.05 9.25 13.48
C TRP A 143 0.72 9.30 12.74
N SER A 144 0.73 9.73 11.48
CA SER A 144 -0.47 9.80 10.63
C SER A 144 -0.65 8.50 9.83
N GLN A 145 0.39 8.09 9.11
CA GLN A 145 0.38 6.86 8.30
C GLN A 145 1.66 6.05 8.50
N ALA A 146 1.56 4.74 8.31
CA ALA A 146 2.70 3.83 8.31
C ALA A 146 2.82 3.14 6.96
N TRP A 147 4.02 3.20 6.37
CA TRP A 147 4.36 2.66 5.06
C TRP A 147 5.35 1.52 5.22
N ILE A 148 4.91 0.30 4.98
CA ILE A 148 5.73 -0.91 5.09
C ILE A 148 6.13 -1.33 3.69
N ILE A 149 7.41 -1.21 3.36
CA ILE A 149 7.96 -1.51 2.04
C ILE A 149 8.56 -2.91 2.07
N GLY A 150 8.16 -3.76 1.13
CA GLY A 150 8.75 -5.09 1.00
C GLY A 150 8.49 -5.78 -0.33
N GLY A 151 9.04 -6.97 -0.50
CA GLY A 151 8.80 -7.81 -1.68
C GLY A 151 7.44 -8.50 -1.63
N TYR A 152 7.14 -9.18 -0.53
CA TYR A 152 5.91 -9.94 -0.25
C TYR A 152 5.30 -10.67 -1.47
N PRO A 153 6.06 -11.55 -2.17
CA PRO A 153 5.55 -12.23 -3.37
C PRO A 153 4.44 -13.24 -3.06
N ASN A 154 4.47 -13.87 -1.88
CA ASN A 154 3.49 -14.87 -1.47
C ASN A 154 2.20 -14.21 -0.95
N PHE A 155 1.06 -14.59 -1.54
CA PHE A 155 -0.26 -14.07 -1.18
C PHE A 155 -0.66 -14.35 0.28
N VAL A 156 -0.43 -15.57 0.78
CA VAL A 156 -0.89 -15.98 2.12
C VAL A 156 -0.15 -15.19 3.20
N GLU A 157 1.17 -15.04 3.06
CA GLU A 157 1.98 -14.26 4.01
C GLU A 157 1.58 -12.78 3.99
N ARG A 158 1.37 -12.23 2.80
CA ARG A 158 0.96 -10.84 2.59
C ARG A 158 -0.42 -10.56 3.19
N GLU A 159 -1.41 -11.42 2.94
CA GLU A 159 -2.76 -11.28 3.50
C GLU A 159 -2.74 -11.39 5.03
N ARG A 160 -1.97 -12.34 5.58
CA ARG A 160 -1.82 -12.48 7.04
C ARG A 160 -1.25 -11.22 7.67
N LEU A 161 -0.19 -10.67 7.10
CA LEU A 161 0.45 -9.44 7.60
C LEU A 161 -0.52 -8.25 7.51
N ALA A 162 -1.22 -8.10 6.39
CA ALA A 162 -2.21 -7.05 6.22
C ALA A 162 -3.31 -7.10 7.28
N HIS A 163 -3.84 -8.30 7.53
CA HIS A 163 -4.87 -8.49 8.56
C HIS A 163 -4.34 -8.20 9.97
N GLN A 164 -3.13 -8.66 10.30
CA GLN A 164 -2.51 -8.42 11.62
C GLN A 164 -2.29 -6.94 11.93
N LEU A 165 -2.03 -6.14 10.90
CA LEU A 165 -1.72 -4.71 11.05
C LEU A 165 -2.93 -3.79 10.79
N GLY A 166 -4.04 -4.34 10.27
CA GLY A 166 -5.13 -3.56 9.72
C GLY A 166 -4.66 -2.69 8.56
N ALA A 167 -3.84 -3.27 7.67
CA ALA A 167 -3.17 -2.55 6.59
C ALA A 167 -3.86 -2.74 5.23
N GLU A 168 -3.80 -1.70 4.41
CA GLU A 168 -4.17 -1.75 2.99
C GLU A 168 -2.98 -2.21 2.14
N LEU A 169 -3.24 -3.08 1.16
CA LEU A 169 -2.23 -3.59 0.24
C LEU A 169 -2.11 -2.69 -0.99
N LEU A 170 -0.88 -2.22 -1.27
CA LEU A 170 -0.56 -1.38 -2.43
C LEU A 170 0.46 -2.09 -3.32
N PHE A 171 0.00 -2.62 -4.46
CA PHE A 171 0.86 -3.32 -5.42
C PHE A 171 1.50 -2.36 -6.42
N ILE A 172 2.83 -2.33 -6.46
CA ILE A 172 3.60 -1.59 -7.47
C ILE A 172 3.91 -2.54 -8.62
N GLU A 173 3.08 -2.46 -9.66
CA GLU A 173 3.21 -3.23 -10.88
C GLU A 173 4.47 -2.85 -11.66
N ALA A 174 5.20 -3.87 -12.10
CA ALA A 174 6.31 -3.77 -13.04
C ALA A 174 6.53 -5.15 -13.67
N THR A 175 6.98 -5.18 -14.93
CA THR A 175 7.38 -6.43 -15.56
C THR A 175 8.79 -6.85 -15.14
N GLN A 176 9.15 -8.10 -15.36
CA GLN A 176 10.51 -8.58 -15.11
C GLN A 176 11.51 -7.80 -15.97
N ASP A 177 11.19 -7.57 -17.24
CA ASP A 177 12.04 -6.86 -18.18
C ASP A 177 12.25 -5.40 -17.76
N ASP A 178 11.20 -4.71 -17.30
CA ASP A 178 11.33 -3.34 -16.75
C ASP A 178 12.30 -3.31 -15.56
N CYS A 179 12.20 -4.29 -14.67
CA CYS A 179 13.06 -4.36 -13.48
C CYS A 179 14.52 -4.62 -13.86
N LEU A 180 14.76 -5.51 -14.82
CA LEU A 180 16.11 -5.80 -15.34
C LEU A 180 16.69 -4.62 -16.09
N GLN A 181 15.90 -3.92 -16.92
CA GLN A 181 16.34 -2.72 -17.63
C GLN A 181 16.74 -1.62 -16.64
N ARG A 182 15.94 -1.39 -15.59
CA ARG A 182 16.29 -0.42 -14.53
C ARG A 182 17.55 -0.83 -13.78
N LEU A 183 17.74 -2.13 -13.51
CA LEU A 183 18.96 -2.63 -12.87
C LEU A 183 20.21 -2.36 -13.73
N CYS A 184 20.12 -2.55 -15.06
CA CYS A 184 21.22 -2.25 -15.98
C CYS A 184 21.62 -0.77 -15.98
N GLN A 185 20.66 0.13 -15.72
CA GLN A 185 20.87 1.58 -15.69
C GLN A 185 21.28 2.11 -14.31
N ASP A 186 21.18 1.28 -13.26
CA ASP A 186 21.44 1.65 -11.88
C ASP A 186 22.94 1.61 -11.57
N LYS A 187 23.56 2.80 -11.52
CA LYS A 187 24.99 2.98 -11.25
C LYS A 187 25.39 2.49 -9.86
N ASP A 188 24.51 2.58 -8.88
CA ASP A 188 24.79 2.20 -7.50
C ASP A 188 24.82 0.67 -7.34
N LYS A 189 24.21 -0.07 -8.27
CA LYS A 189 24.15 -1.54 -8.25
C LYS A 189 25.11 -2.24 -9.21
N LEU A 190 25.98 -1.51 -9.91
CA LEU A 190 26.92 -2.09 -10.87
C LEU A 190 27.72 -3.27 -10.31
N HIS A 191 28.16 -3.17 -9.05
CA HIS A 191 28.96 -4.20 -8.37
C HIS A 191 28.14 -5.42 -7.89
N VAL A 192 26.81 -5.32 -7.82
CA VAL A 192 25.90 -6.36 -7.30
C VAL A 192 24.84 -6.79 -8.33
N GLN A 193 24.98 -6.42 -9.61
CA GLN A 193 23.96 -6.69 -10.65
C GLN A 193 23.57 -8.17 -10.75
N ARG A 194 24.55 -9.10 -10.70
CA ARG A 194 24.26 -10.54 -10.81
C ARG A 194 23.35 -11.03 -9.68
N GLU A 195 23.62 -10.60 -8.46
CA GLU A 195 22.84 -10.95 -7.28
C GLU A 195 21.43 -10.36 -7.36
N TRP A 196 21.32 -9.09 -7.76
CA TRP A 196 20.03 -8.41 -7.91
C TRP A 196 19.17 -8.99 -9.04
N GLN A 197 19.79 -9.44 -10.12
CA GLN A 197 19.09 -10.17 -11.19
C GLN A 197 18.46 -11.45 -10.63
N GLN A 198 19.16 -12.20 -9.78
CA GLN A 198 18.61 -13.39 -9.13
C GLN A 198 17.44 -13.03 -8.21
N TYR A 199 17.54 -11.95 -7.43
CA TYR A 199 16.43 -11.49 -6.58
C TYR A 199 15.19 -11.09 -7.38
N ILE A 200 15.36 -10.42 -8.53
CA ILE A 200 14.25 -10.08 -9.43
C ILE A 200 13.60 -11.37 -9.94
N GLN A 201 14.39 -12.27 -10.53
CA GLN A 201 13.87 -13.53 -11.10
C GLN A 201 13.17 -14.40 -10.04
N GLN A 202 13.79 -14.56 -8.86
CA GLN A 202 13.20 -15.32 -7.75
C GLN A 202 11.89 -14.70 -7.26
N TRP A 203 11.77 -13.37 -7.25
CA TRP A 203 10.53 -12.71 -6.87
C TRP A 203 9.39 -13.07 -7.83
N PHE A 204 9.63 -12.99 -9.14
CA PHE A 204 8.61 -13.32 -10.15
C PHE A 204 8.23 -14.81 -10.13
N LEU A 205 9.19 -15.70 -9.89
CA LEU A 205 8.92 -17.14 -9.72
C LEU A 205 8.04 -17.45 -8.50
N ARG A 206 8.19 -16.69 -7.42
CA ARG A 206 7.43 -16.87 -6.17
C ARG A 206 6.14 -16.06 -6.13
N PHE A 207 5.91 -15.17 -7.09
CA PHE A 207 4.81 -14.22 -7.04
C PHE A 207 3.48 -14.93 -7.25
N ILE A 208 2.62 -14.85 -6.24
CA ILE A 208 1.24 -15.31 -6.29
C ILE A 208 0.35 -14.07 -6.26
N PRO A 209 -0.36 -13.77 -7.36
CA PRO A 209 -1.26 -12.63 -7.42
C PRO A 209 -2.43 -12.83 -6.46
N ASP A 210 -3.10 -11.73 -6.11
CA ASP A 210 -4.32 -11.80 -5.33
C ASP A 210 -5.39 -12.60 -6.10
N PRO A 211 -6.18 -13.46 -5.43
CA PRO A 211 -7.28 -14.12 -6.07
C PRO A 211 -8.27 -13.09 -6.63
N PRO A 212 -8.93 -13.38 -7.76
CA PRO A 212 -9.92 -12.47 -8.32
C PRO A 212 -11.03 -12.20 -7.30
N PRO A 213 -11.58 -10.98 -7.26
CA PRO A 213 -12.63 -10.61 -6.31
C PRO A 213 -13.83 -11.56 -6.46
N GLY A 214 -14.09 -12.37 -5.43
CA GLY A 214 -15.16 -13.37 -5.41
C GLY A 214 -14.70 -14.80 -5.06
N LEU A 215 -13.43 -15.14 -5.27
CA LEU A 215 -12.85 -16.40 -4.79
C LEU A 215 -12.44 -16.27 -3.32
N ASN A 216 -13.37 -16.55 -2.41
CA ASN A 216 -13.05 -16.80 -1.01
C ASN A 216 -12.38 -18.19 -0.93
N LEU A 217 -11.05 -18.25 -0.82
CA LEU A 217 -10.31 -19.47 -0.45
C LEU A 217 -10.70 -20.00 0.95
N ARG A 218 -11.58 -19.29 1.68
CA ARG A 218 -12.17 -19.67 2.97
C ARG A 218 -13.30 -20.71 2.87
N GLN A 219 -13.74 -21.14 1.69
CA GLN A 219 -14.82 -22.14 1.55
C GLN A 219 -14.33 -23.59 1.44
N SER A 220 -13.04 -23.85 1.25
CA SER A 220 -12.51 -25.22 1.14
C SER A 220 -11.87 -25.78 2.41
N ALA A 221 -11.89 -25.04 3.53
CA ALA A 221 -11.53 -25.57 4.84
C ALA A 221 -12.45 -24.98 5.91
N VAL A 222 -12.88 -25.82 6.85
CA VAL A 222 -13.77 -25.53 7.99
C VAL A 222 -15.28 -25.65 7.68
N ASN A 223 -15.71 -26.89 7.44
CA ASN A 223 -16.98 -27.36 8.02
C ASN A 223 -16.73 -27.67 9.51
N TRP A 224 -17.71 -27.34 10.37
CA TRP A 224 -17.78 -27.47 11.85
C TRP A 224 -17.04 -26.36 12.62
N THR A 225 -17.65 -25.48 13.41
CA THR A 225 -18.88 -25.52 14.22
C THR A 225 -19.52 -24.12 14.33
N ARG A 226 -20.83 -24.11 14.58
CA ARG A 226 -21.67 -22.94 14.88
C ARG A 226 -21.13 -22.12 16.05
N ASP A 227 -20.93 -20.82 15.84
CA ASP A 227 -21.49 -19.82 16.77
C ASP A 227 -21.54 -18.41 16.18
N ASN A 228 -22.69 -17.78 16.37
CA ASN A 228 -23.06 -16.45 15.90
C ASN A 228 -22.22 -15.35 16.57
N ARG A 229 -21.37 -14.64 15.81
CA ARG A 229 -21.03 -13.23 16.08
C ARG A 229 -20.77 -12.48 14.77
N CYS A 230 -21.76 -11.69 14.36
CA CYS A 230 -21.59 -10.67 13.33
C CYS A 230 -20.57 -9.64 13.85
N THR A 231 -19.43 -9.50 13.17
CA THR A 231 -18.38 -8.53 13.53
C THR A 231 -17.94 -7.77 12.28
N GLU A 232 -17.53 -6.52 12.46
CA GLU A 232 -17.20 -5.43 11.51
C GLU A 232 -16.40 -5.79 10.23
N SER A 233 -15.90 -7.02 10.11
CA SER A 233 -15.20 -7.58 8.93
C SER A 233 -16.07 -7.68 7.66
N ALA A 234 -17.41 -7.62 7.76
CA ALA A 234 -18.29 -7.65 6.59
C ALA A 234 -18.32 -6.30 5.82
N ILE A 235 -18.15 -5.17 6.54
CA ILE A 235 -18.28 -3.82 5.99
C ILE A 235 -17.08 -3.46 5.12
N LEU A 236 -15.86 -3.79 5.54
CA LEU A 236 -14.64 -3.59 4.75
C LEU A 236 -14.63 -4.41 3.44
N ARG A 237 -15.25 -5.60 3.44
CA ARG A 237 -15.32 -6.47 2.25
C ARG A 237 -16.33 -5.98 1.22
N TYR A 238 -17.47 -5.46 1.66
CA TYR A 238 -18.46 -4.84 0.76
C TYR A 238 -17.97 -3.50 0.19
N HIS A 239 -17.29 -2.70 1.01
CA HIS A 239 -16.63 -1.47 0.57
C HIS A 239 -15.61 -1.81 -0.54
N HIS A 240 -14.64 -2.70 -0.27
CA HIS A 240 -13.61 -3.08 -1.24
C HIS A 240 -14.17 -3.69 -2.55
N TRP A 241 -15.26 -4.45 -2.49
CA TRP A 241 -15.93 -5.01 -3.67
C TRP A 241 -16.60 -3.91 -4.52
N PHE A 242 -17.32 -2.98 -3.89
CA PHE A 242 -17.89 -1.82 -4.57
C PHE A 242 -16.80 -0.95 -5.21
N TRP A 243 -15.67 -0.74 -4.50
CA TRP A 243 -14.52 0.02 -5.02
C TRP A 243 -13.83 -0.66 -6.21
N LYS A 244 -13.66 -1.98 -6.19
CA LYS A 244 -13.10 -2.72 -7.34
C LYS A 244 -14.06 -2.73 -8.53
N LYS A 245 -15.37 -2.69 -8.29
CA LYS A 245 -16.39 -2.58 -9.35
C LYS A 245 -16.38 -1.18 -9.97
N LEU A 246 -16.32 -0.13 -9.16
CA LEU A 246 -16.13 1.25 -9.64
C LEU A 246 -14.83 1.40 -10.43
N LYS A 247 -13.71 0.81 -9.98
CA LYS A 247 -12.43 0.83 -10.73
C LYS A 247 -12.48 0.11 -12.09
N LYS A 248 -13.31 -0.93 -12.23
CA LYS A 248 -13.49 -1.65 -13.51
C LYS A 248 -14.38 -0.92 -14.51
N GLU A 249 -15.32 -0.12 -14.04
CA GLU A 249 -16.19 0.72 -14.88
C GLU A 249 -15.48 2.01 -15.35
N ILE A 250 -14.21 2.23 -14.94
CA ILE A 250 -13.34 3.37 -15.27
C ILE A 250 -12.40 3.10 -16.48
N LYS A 251 -12.36 1.86 -17.01
CA LYS A 251 -11.73 1.55 -18.31
C LYS A 251 -12.75 1.72 -19.45
#